data_AF-A0A1Z8RQL8-F1
#
_entry.id   AF-A0A1Z8RQL8-F1
#
_cell.length_a   1.000
_cell.length_b   1.000
_cell.length_c   1.000
_cell.angle_alpha   90.00
_cell.angle_beta   90.00
_cell.angle_gamma   90.00
#
_symmetry.space_group_name_H-M   'P 1'
#
loop_
_entity.id
_entity.type
_entity.pdbx_description
1 polymer ?
#
loop_
_entity_poly.entity_id
_entity_poly.type
_entity_poly.pdbx_seq_one_letter_code
_entity_poly.pdbx_strand_id
1 'polypeptide(L)'
;KTKILLLVRYLMLHILFIFSKIFNKKKCKLYLIKIFFVKKKIFSNLIKKNEFINYLKKIYPQDFQINYLYAINFFENCNKKFPILLDKSWKLRQKWLYKKKIKKYDMGNVAKSTIVGSLGNHFYLANWLLTTEYKLNSYKKTEIIINKKDKFSNSELFNYFKPKIKLTYDHTIGKKEKEIKEQLTIPLDYAIPLQDNLVQIHIATNIINNKKRIKNINKPIFTLSKKHKKIGYSYLKKMGLNKNDWFVTLHVREGSSKKDYYKERFRNSDINSYLNAIKFITDRGGYVFRMGDKNMSSMPKLKNVFNYAASAEKSEILDIFLGAKSKFCIATSSGYYVIPYMFGVPILMTNSISILDYWLLRENDYFLPRKIFCKRTNKNLKLKQSLNLPYSLITGDLDYYLKKLEIKIIPNSSEEIDDAVREMFNSLLNRNKIKNDKLNFLFKKTMNKTMKNYSNLKLNALTKIPKNFLKHNI
;
A
#
# COMPACT_ATOMS: atom_id res chain seq x y z
N LYS A 1 -18.19 27.11 -12.62
CA LYS A 1 -18.32 26.01 -13.60
C LYS A 1 -18.20 24.59 -12.99
N THR A 2 -17.18 24.25 -12.19
CA THR A 2 -16.95 22.88 -11.65
C THR A 2 -17.95 22.40 -10.59
N LYS A 3 -18.43 23.29 -9.71
CA LYS A 3 -19.46 22.97 -8.70
C LYS A 3 -20.83 22.69 -9.34
N ILE A 4 -21.20 23.47 -10.35
CA ILE A 4 -22.44 23.27 -11.13
C ILE A 4 -22.41 21.92 -11.85
N LEU A 5 -21.28 21.57 -12.48
CA LEU A 5 -21.12 20.26 -13.14
C LEU A 5 -21.24 19.06 -12.16
N LEU A 6 -20.79 19.23 -10.91
CA LEU A 6 -20.95 18.22 -9.85
C LEU A 6 -22.39 18.12 -9.36
N LEU A 7 -23.07 19.26 -9.22
CA LEU A 7 -24.49 19.33 -8.83
C LEU A 7 -25.38 18.70 -9.90
N VAL A 8 -25.12 18.99 -11.17
CA VAL A 8 -25.82 18.39 -12.32
C VAL A 8 -25.58 16.88 -12.40
N ARG A 9 -24.35 16.41 -12.15
CA ARG A 9 -24.06 14.96 -12.07
C ARG A 9 -24.76 14.30 -10.89
N TYR A 10 -24.85 14.99 -9.76
CA TYR A 10 -25.58 14.51 -8.58
C TYR A 10 -27.08 14.43 -8.84
N LEU A 11 -27.69 15.47 -9.43
CA LEU A 11 -29.09 15.49 -9.85
C LEU A 11 -29.37 14.40 -10.88
N MET A 12 -28.53 14.23 -11.90
CA MET A 12 -28.65 13.12 -12.86
C MET A 12 -28.61 11.75 -12.18
N LEU A 13 -27.73 11.56 -11.18
CA LEU A 13 -27.68 10.32 -10.41
C LEU A 13 -28.90 10.12 -9.53
N HIS A 14 -29.43 11.21 -8.97
CA HIS A 14 -30.63 11.18 -8.16
C HIS A 14 -31.89 10.89 -9.01
N ILE A 15 -31.91 11.41 -10.23
CA ILE A 15 -32.92 11.12 -11.25
C ILE A 15 -32.75 9.66 -11.71
N LEU A 16 -31.53 9.20 -12.01
CA LEU A 16 -31.25 7.80 -12.33
C LEU A 16 -31.57 6.85 -11.16
N PHE A 17 -31.43 7.32 -9.92
CA PHE A 17 -31.88 6.63 -8.70
C PHE A 17 -33.40 6.50 -8.67
N ILE A 18 -34.15 7.56 -9.01
CA ILE A 18 -35.61 7.53 -9.15
C ILE A 18 -36.02 6.63 -10.33
N PHE A 19 -35.40 6.79 -11.51
CA PHE A 19 -35.65 5.96 -12.70
C PHE A 19 -35.30 4.49 -12.49
N SER A 20 -34.31 4.16 -11.64
CA SER A 20 -34.00 2.76 -11.30
C SER A 20 -35.09 2.07 -10.47
N LYS A 21 -35.97 2.84 -9.81
CA LYS A 21 -37.20 2.30 -9.22
C LYS A 21 -38.23 1.92 -10.29
N ILE A 22 -38.18 2.54 -11.47
CA ILE A 22 -39.23 2.47 -12.51
C ILE A 22 -38.83 1.56 -13.69
N PHE A 23 -37.56 1.52 -14.11
CA PHE A 23 -37.12 0.77 -15.30
C PHE A 23 -35.93 -0.19 -15.08
N ASN A 24 -36.04 -1.35 -15.74
CA ASN A 24 -35.05 -2.41 -16.00
C ASN A 24 -33.80 -2.45 -15.08
N LYS A 25 -33.96 -3.09 -13.91
CA LYS A 25 -32.99 -3.20 -12.79
C LYS A 25 -31.56 -3.59 -13.21
N LYS A 26 -31.37 -4.36 -14.28
CA LYS A 26 -30.04 -4.89 -14.70
C LYS A 26 -29.12 -3.85 -15.37
N LYS A 27 -29.66 -2.99 -16.26
CA LYS A 27 -28.89 -1.91 -16.91
C LYS A 27 -28.54 -0.80 -15.90
N CYS A 28 -29.50 -0.43 -15.04
CA CYS A 28 -29.30 0.53 -13.96
C CYS A 28 -28.21 0.08 -12.98
N LYS A 29 -28.18 -1.20 -12.58
CA LYS A 29 -27.14 -1.75 -11.70
C LYS A 29 -25.71 -1.58 -12.26
N LEU A 30 -25.48 -2.01 -13.51
CA LEU A 30 -24.18 -1.89 -14.17
C LEU A 30 -23.74 -0.43 -14.29
N TYR A 31 -24.69 0.47 -14.58
CA TYR A 31 -24.44 1.92 -14.64
C TYR A 31 -24.07 2.51 -13.27
N LEU A 32 -24.80 2.15 -12.20
CA LEU A 32 -24.54 2.59 -10.82
C LEU A 32 -23.20 2.08 -10.28
N ILE A 33 -22.87 0.81 -10.54
CA ILE A 33 -21.56 0.22 -10.19
C ILE A 33 -20.44 0.88 -11.00
N LYS A 34 -20.60 1.04 -12.32
CA LYS A 34 -19.62 1.75 -13.16
C LYS A 34 -19.42 3.18 -12.69
N ILE A 35 -20.46 3.88 -12.24
CA ILE A 35 -20.34 5.22 -11.67
C ILE A 35 -19.51 5.23 -10.40
N PHE A 36 -19.73 4.27 -9.50
CA PHE A 36 -18.96 4.16 -8.27
C PHE A 36 -17.48 3.81 -8.54
N PHE A 37 -17.22 2.82 -9.40
CA PHE A 37 -15.86 2.32 -9.68
C PHE A 37 -15.08 3.16 -10.70
N VAL A 38 -15.71 3.60 -11.80
CA VAL A 38 -15.05 4.31 -12.92
C VAL A 38 -14.97 5.82 -12.66
N LYS A 39 -15.90 6.38 -11.87
CA LYS A 39 -15.89 7.80 -11.51
C LYS A 39 -15.77 7.96 -9.98
N LYS A 40 -14.60 7.58 -9.42
CA LYS A 40 -14.12 7.92 -8.04
C LYS A 40 -14.33 9.39 -7.59
N LYS A 41 -14.79 10.27 -8.50
CA LYS A 41 -15.05 11.70 -8.37
C LYS A 41 -16.46 12.09 -7.85
N ILE A 42 -17.36 11.15 -7.56
CA ILE A 42 -18.79 11.48 -7.40
C ILE A 42 -19.20 11.78 -5.96
N PHE A 43 -18.65 11.10 -4.97
CA PHE A 43 -18.97 11.38 -3.57
C PHE A 43 -17.83 12.19 -2.94
N SER A 44 -18.04 13.50 -2.80
CA SER A 44 -17.18 14.35 -1.97
C SER A 44 -17.54 14.29 -0.48
N ASN A 45 -18.59 13.52 -0.12
CA ASN A 45 -19.13 13.40 1.23
C ASN A 45 -19.27 11.92 1.61
N LEU A 46 -18.57 11.53 2.69
CA LEU A 46 -18.54 10.17 3.23
C LEU A 46 -19.92 9.66 3.68
N ILE A 47 -20.78 10.52 4.22
CA ILE A 47 -22.13 10.16 4.68
C ILE A 47 -22.99 9.70 3.50
N LYS A 48 -23.02 10.50 2.43
CA LYS A 48 -23.78 10.17 1.20
C LYS A 48 -23.26 8.88 0.55
N LYS A 49 -21.94 8.67 0.58
CA LYS A 49 -21.30 7.43 0.10
C LYS A 49 -21.81 6.22 0.91
N ASN A 50 -21.82 6.32 2.23
CA ASN A 50 -22.29 5.27 3.13
C ASN A 50 -23.77 4.91 2.88
N GLU A 51 -24.64 5.91 2.80
CA GLU A 51 -26.08 5.72 2.54
C GLU A 51 -26.34 5.02 1.21
N PHE A 52 -25.64 5.45 0.14
CA PHE A 52 -25.79 4.86 -1.17
C PHE A 52 -25.34 3.39 -1.21
N ILE A 53 -24.23 3.06 -0.56
CA ILE A 53 -23.74 1.67 -0.47
C ILE A 53 -24.70 0.79 0.34
N ASN A 54 -25.25 1.32 1.45
CA ASN A 54 -26.28 0.62 2.23
C ASN A 54 -27.53 0.34 1.40
N TYR A 55 -27.99 1.30 0.61
CA TYR A 55 -29.12 1.14 -0.30
C TYR A 55 -28.85 0.06 -1.37
N LEU A 56 -27.70 0.11 -2.04
CA LEU A 56 -27.31 -0.92 -3.01
C LEU A 56 -27.27 -2.31 -2.38
N LYS A 57 -26.77 -2.41 -1.14
CA LYS A 57 -26.73 -3.67 -0.39
C LYS A 57 -28.12 -4.23 -0.08
N LYS A 58 -29.11 -3.36 0.17
CA LYS A 58 -30.52 -3.73 0.38
C LYS A 58 -31.15 -4.29 -0.91
N ILE A 59 -30.88 -3.67 -2.05
CA ILE A 59 -31.46 -4.07 -3.35
C ILE A 59 -30.77 -5.30 -3.95
N TYR A 60 -29.44 -5.40 -3.81
CA TYR A 60 -28.64 -6.46 -4.40
C TYR A 60 -27.89 -7.27 -3.34
N PRO A 61 -28.60 -7.94 -2.41
CA PRO A 61 -27.98 -8.54 -1.24
C PRO A 61 -27.04 -9.72 -1.58
N GLN A 62 -27.27 -10.38 -2.71
CA GLN A 62 -26.50 -11.55 -3.18
C GLN A 62 -25.44 -11.19 -4.23
N ASP A 63 -25.28 -9.91 -4.57
CA ASP A 63 -24.29 -9.50 -5.56
C ASP A 63 -22.89 -9.37 -4.96
N PHE A 64 -21.90 -10.03 -5.56
CA PHE A 64 -20.51 -9.98 -5.11
C PHE A 64 -19.96 -8.55 -5.06
N GLN A 65 -20.05 -7.79 -6.16
CA GLN A 65 -19.42 -6.48 -6.25
C GLN A 65 -20.01 -5.50 -5.23
N ILE A 66 -21.33 -5.56 -5.01
CA ILE A 66 -22.00 -4.77 -3.98
C ILE A 66 -21.56 -5.19 -2.56
N ASN A 67 -21.47 -6.48 -2.27
CA ASN A 67 -21.00 -6.95 -0.96
C ASN A 67 -19.51 -6.61 -0.73
N TYR A 68 -18.70 -6.64 -1.77
CA TYR A 68 -17.30 -6.24 -1.73
C TYR A 68 -17.15 -4.73 -1.45
N LEU A 69 -17.93 -3.89 -2.15
CA LEU A 69 -18.01 -2.46 -1.87
C LEU A 69 -18.49 -2.16 -0.44
N TYR A 70 -19.48 -2.91 0.04
CA TYR A 70 -19.97 -2.82 1.41
C TYR A 70 -18.87 -3.16 2.43
N ALA A 71 -18.07 -4.18 2.16
CA ALA A 71 -16.92 -4.53 3.01
C ALA A 71 -15.84 -3.44 3.02
N ILE A 72 -15.49 -2.87 1.86
CA ILE A 72 -14.58 -1.72 1.76
C ILE A 72 -15.14 -0.54 2.53
N ASN A 73 -16.44 -0.27 2.44
CA ASN A 73 -17.07 0.80 3.18
C ASN A 73 -16.87 0.64 4.70
N PHE A 74 -17.00 -0.59 5.22
CA PHE A 74 -16.71 -0.87 6.64
C PHE A 74 -15.25 -0.63 6.99
N PHE A 75 -14.33 -1.02 6.12
CA PHE A 75 -12.90 -0.78 6.30
C PHE A 75 -12.61 0.73 6.38
N GLU A 76 -13.10 1.51 5.40
CA GLU A 76 -12.92 2.97 5.35
C GLU A 76 -13.62 3.68 6.51
N ASN A 77 -14.64 3.04 7.12
CA ASN A 77 -15.32 3.48 8.33
C ASN A 77 -14.66 2.97 9.64
N CYS A 78 -13.43 2.44 9.57
CA CYS A 78 -12.66 1.89 10.70
C CYS A 78 -13.42 0.82 11.50
N ASN A 79 -14.28 0.05 10.84
CA ASN A 79 -15.19 -0.90 11.49
C ASN A 79 -14.66 -2.33 11.42
N LYS A 80 -14.48 -2.96 12.60
CA LYS A 80 -13.93 -4.33 12.76
C LYS A 80 -14.69 -5.45 12.03
N LYS A 81 -15.90 -5.21 11.51
CA LYS A 81 -16.64 -6.22 10.74
C LYS A 81 -16.14 -6.38 9.29
N PHE A 82 -15.28 -5.49 8.80
CA PHE A 82 -14.80 -5.54 7.40
C PHE A 82 -14.17 -6.90 6.98
N PRO A 83 -13.40 -7.63 7.82
CA PRO A 83 -12.79 -8.90 7.39
C PRO A 83 -13.84 -9.96 7.09
N ILE A 84 -14.83 -10.10 7.97
CA ILE A 84 -15.96 -11.03 7.81
C ILE A 84 -16.79 -10.69 6.57
N LEU A 85 -16.98 -9.39 6.29
CA LEU A 85 -17.71 -8.93 5.12
C LEU A 85 -16.95 -9.20 3.81
N LEU A 86 -15.62 -9.08 3.81
CA LEU A 86 -14.78 -9.46 2.67
C LEU A 86 -14.93 -10.96 2.36
N ASP A 87 -14.79 -11.82 3.36
CA ASP A 87 -14.95 -13.28 3.19
C ASP A 87 -16.35 -13.63 2.70
N LYS A 88 -17.39 -12.98 3.25
CA LYS A 88 -18.77 -13.14 2.78
C LYS A 88 -18.92 -12.76 1.30
N SER A 89 -18.33 -11.64 0.89
CA SER A 89 -18.36 -11.22 -0.52
C SER A 89 -17.69 -12.26 -1.42
N TRP A 90 -16.57 -12.84 -0.99
CA TRP A 90 -15.84 -13.84 -1.77
C TRP A 90 -16.63 -15.14 -1.93
N LYS A 91 -17.28 -15.62 -0.87
CA LYS A 91 -18.18 -16.76 -0.93
C LYS A 91 -19.33 -16.53 -1.92
N LEU A 92 -19.91 -15.32 -1.96
CA LEU A 92 -20.92 -14.95 -2.94
C LEU A 92 -20.37 -14.98 -4.38
N ARG A 93 -19.13 -14.53 -4.60
CA ARG A 93 -18.46 -14.65 -5.90
C ARG A 93 -18.36 -16.11 -6.31
N GLN A 94 -17.88 -17.00 -5.44
CA GLN A 94 -17.75 -18.42 -5.78
C GLN A 94 -19.10 -19.04 -6.16
N LYS A 95 -20.15 -18.81 -5.35
CA LYS A 95 -21.52 -19.27 -5.67
C LYS A 95 -22.02 -18.74 -7.01
N TRP A 96 -21.77 -17.47 -7.31
CA TRP A 96 -22.16 -16.86 -8.57
C TRP A 96 -21.45 -17.49 -9.77
N LEU A 97 -20.15 -17.78 -9.67
CA LEU A 97 -19.37 -18.44 -10.72
C LEU A 97 -19.88 -19.83 -11.06
N TYR A 98 -20.21 -20.63 -10.04
CA TYR A 98 -20.80 -21.96 -10.21
C TYR A 98 -22.19 -21.87 -10.84
N LYS A 99 -23.08 -21.01 -10.30
CA LYS A 99 -24.44 -20.82 -10.83
C LYS A 99 -24.44 -20.38 -12.29
N LYS A 100 -23.45 -19.60 -12.72
CA LYS A 100 -23.31 -19.13 -14.10
C LYS A 100 -22.54 -20.10 -15.03
N LYS A 101 -22.03 -21.22 -14.53
CA LYS A 101 -21.19 -22.18 -15.28
C LYS A 101 -19.96 -21.52 -15.92
N ILE A 102 -19.44 -20.46 -15.31
CA ILE A 102 -18.26 -19.69 -15.79
C ILE A 102 -17.02 -19.88 -14.93
N LYS A 103 -17.08 -20.71 -13.88
CA LYS A 103 -15.93 -20.98 -13.00
C LYS A 103 -14.70 -21.48 -13.77
N LYS A 104 -14.90 -22.27 -14.84
CA LYS A 104 -13.81 -22.75 -15.72
C LYS A 104 -13.01 -21.64 -16.41
N TYR A 105 -13.58 -20.44 -16.53
CA TYR A 105 -12.91 -19.27 -17.11
C TYR A 105 -12.22 -18.39 -16.05
N ASP A 106 -12.41 -18.67 -14.76
CA ASP A 106 -11.81 -17.94 -13.63
C ASP A 106 -10.33 -18.35 -13.45
N MET A 107 -9.49 -17.92 -14.40
CA MET A 107 -8.10 -18.37 -14.53
C MET A 107 -7.08 -17.51 -13.77
N GLY A 108 -7.51 -16.53 -12.97
CA GLY A 108 -6.63 -15.58 -12.30
C GLY A 108 -6.45 -14.27 -13.07
N ASN A 109 -7.54 -13.76 -13.68
CA ASN A 109 -7.54 -12.44 -14.30
C ASN A 109 -7.38 -11.36 -13.22
N VAL A 110 -6.39 -10.49 -13.35
CA VAL A 110 -6.14 -9.42 -12.38
C VAL A 110 -6.29 -8.04 -13.04
N ALA A 111 -6.66 -7.05 -12.23
CA ALA A 111 -6.94 -5.72 -12.73
C ALA A 111 -5.67 -5.04 -13.27
N LYS A 112 -5.79 -4.37 -14.44
CA LYS A 112 -4.68 -3.62 -15.03
C LYS A 112 -4.16 -2.48 -14.15
N SER A 113 -4.98 -1.99 -13.21
CA SER A 113 -4.59 -1.01 -12.19
C SER A 113 -3.37 -1.43 -11.39
N THR A 114 -3.05 -2.72 -11.34
CA THR A 114 -1.83 -3.24 -10.68
C THR A 114 -0.52 -2.89 -11.43
N ILE A 115 -0.60 -2.45 -12.68
CA ILE A 115 0.56 -2.08 -13.53
C ILE A 115 0.42 -0.69 -14.16
N VAL A 116 -0.74 -0.04 -14.03
CA VAL A 116 -0.98 1.35 -14.48
C VAL A 116 -1.33 2.27 -13.30
N GLY A 117 -1.08 3.57 -13.44
CA GLY A 117 -1.34 4.57 -12.40
C GLY A 117 -0.12 4.83 -11.51
N SER A 118 -0.26 4.62 -10.20
CA SER A 118 0.80 4.94 -9.23
C SER A 118 1.85 3.83 -9.16
N LEU A 119 3.12 4.18 -8.90
CA LEU A 119 4.22 3.22 -8.75
C LEU A 119 3.91 2.12 -7.73
N GLY A 120 3.29 2.49 -6.61
CA GLY A 120 2.93 1.57 -5.53
C GLY A 120 1.98 0.45 -5.95
N ASN A 121 1.30 0.57 -7.09
CA ASN A 121 0.36 -0.45 -7.54
C ASN A 121 1.03 -1.80 -7.87
N HIS A 122 2.33 -1.80 -8.18
CA HIS A 122 3.11 -3.03 -8.37
C HIS A 122 3.19 -3.88 -7.10
N PHE A 123 2.97 -3.29 -5.92
CA PHE A 123 2.87 -4.04 -4.66
C PHE A 123 1.72 -5.06 -4.71
N TYR A 124 0.60 -4.69 -5.34
CA TYR A 124 -0.56 -5.58 -5.44
C TYR A 124 -0.25 -6.79 -6.33
N LEU A 125 0.40 -6.57 -7.47
CA LEU A 125 0.81 -7.64 -8.36
C LEU A 125 1.89 -8.54 -7.74
N ALA A 126 2.88 -7.94 -7.05
CA ALA A 126 3.94 -8.69 -6.40
C ALA A 126 3.38 -9.66 -5.35
N ASN A 127 2.50 -9.18 -4.47
CA ASN A 127 1.88 -10.03 -3.46
C ASN A 127 0.95 -11.08 -4.07
N TRP A 128 0.23 -10.75 -5.15
CA TRP A 128 -0.53 -11.73 -5.93
C TRP A 128 0.33 -12.90 -6.41
N LEU A 129 1.44 -12.61 -7.08
CA LEU A 129 2.34 -13.65 -7.57
C LEU A 129 2.93 -14.49 -6.42
N LEU A 130 3.24 -13.88 -5.27
CA LEU A 130 3.71 -14.63 -4.10
C LEU A 130 2.64 -15.56 -3.54
N THR A 131 1.36 -15.19 -3.56
CA THR A 131 0.30 -16.10 -3.12
C THR A 131 0.18 -17.33 -4.01
N THR A 132 0.41 -17.19 -5.32
CA THR A 132 0.48 -18.32 -6.25
C THR A 132 1.75 -19.15 -6.02
N GLU A 133 2.91 -18.50 -5.91
CA GLU A 133 4.20 -19.15 -5.66
C GLU A 133 4.19 -20.01 -4.39
N TYR A 134 3.57 -19.52 -3.31
CA TYR A 134 3.50 -20.22 -2.03
C TYR A 134 2.24 -21.07 -1.83
N LYS A 135 1.45 -21.30 -2.89
CA LYS A 135 0.22 -22.12 -2.87
C LYS A 135 -0.80 -21.64 -1.81
N LEU A 136 -0.89 -20.33 -1.63
CA LEU A 136 -1.89 -19.68 -0.76
C LEU A 136 -3.21 -19.40 -1.52
N ASN A 137 -3.21 -19.56 -2.84
CA ASN A 137 -4.39 -19.59 -3.69
C ASN A 137 -4.30 -20.79 -4.66
N SER A 138 -5.38 -21.07 -5.39
CA SER A 138 -5.47 -22.20 -6.34
C SER A 138 -5.26 -21.81 -7.81
N TYR A 139 -4.95 -20.54 -8.09
CA TYR A 139 -4.80 -20.05 -9.46
C TYR A 139 -3.42 -20.41 -10.01
N LYS A 140 -3.39 -20.98 -11.22
CA LYS A 140 -2.15 -21.43 -11.89
C LYS A 140 -1.56 -20.40 -12.86
N LYS A 141 -2.37 -19.44 -13.30
CA LYS A 141 -1.99 -18.42 -14.28
C LYS A 141 -2.38 -17.03 -13.75
N THR A 142 -1.71 -16.01 -14.27
CA THR A 142 -2.05 -14.61 -14.03
C THR A 142 -2.20 -13.94 -15.38
N GLU A 143 -3.37 -13.39 -15.68
CA GLU A 143 -3.63 -12.69 -16.93
C GLU A 143 -4.05 -11.24 -16.65
N ILE A 144 -3.48 -10.30 -17.42
CA ILE A 144 -3.84 -8.87 -17.36
C ILE A 144 -4.31 -8.45 -18.75
N ILE A 145 -5.53 -7.90 -18.80
CA ILE A 145 -6.06 -7.28 -20.02
C ILE A 145 -5.67 -5.82 -20.06
N ILE A 146 -5.02 -5.40 -21.15
CA ILE A 146 -4.57 -4.02 -21.36
C ILE A 146 -5.05 -3.46 -22.70
N ASN A 147 -5.11 -2.14 -22.79
CA ASN A 147 -5.35 -1.41 -24.04
C ASN A 147 -4.00 -0.96 -24.62
N LYS A 148 -3.90 -0.75 -25.95
CA LYS A 148 -2.70 -0.16 -26.58
C LYS A 148 -2.33 1.23 -26.01
N LYS A 149 -3.32 1.97 -25.49
CA LYS A 149 -3.15 3.32 -24.92
C LYS A 149 -2.79 3.33 -23.43
N ASP A 150 -2.76 2.18 -22.77
CA ASP A 150 -2.41 2.13 -21.35
C ASP A 150 -0.93 2.47 -21.14
N LYS A 151 -0.67 3.36 -20.18
CA LYS A 151 0.70 3.71 -19.77
C LYS A 151 1.04 2.95 -18.49
N PHE A 152 2.12 2.18 -18.52
CA PHE A 152 2.62 1.50 -17.33
C PHE A 152 3.15 2.52 -16.32
N SER A 153 2.92 2.27 -15.03
CA SER A 153 3.37 3.20 -13.97
C SER A 153 4.90 3.28 -13.88
N ASN A 154 5.58 2.19 -14.26
CA ASN A 154 7.03 2.10 -14.38
C ASN A 154 7.34 0.94 -15.34
N SER A 155 7.81 1.26 -16.54
CA SER A 155 8.01 0.28 -17.61
C SER A 155 9.20 -0.65 -17.34
N GLU A 156 10.27 -0.11 -16.73
CA GLU A 156 11.45 -0.91 -16.37
C GLU A 156 11.17 -1.93 -15.26
N LEU A 157 10.37 -1.54 -14.26
CA LEU A 157 9.95 -2.41 -13.18
C LEU A 157 9.00 -3.49 -13.70
N PHE A 158 8.08 -3.12 -14.59
CA PHE A 158 7.14 -4.05 -15.21
C PHE A 158 7.85 -5.21 -15.93
N ASN A 159 9.03 -4.99 -16.50
CA ASN A 159 9.82 -6.05 -17.14
C ASN A 159 10.18 -7.20 -16.19
N TYR A 160 10.25 -6.99 -14.88
CA TYR A 160 10.45 -8.07 -13.90
C TYR A 160 9.21 -8.95 -13.70
N PHE A 161 8.01 -8.40 -13.96
CA PHE A 161 6.75 -9.11 -13.88
C PHE A 161 6.39 -9.83 -15.17
N LYS A 162 6.78 -9.28 -16.33
CA LYS A 162 6.43 -9.78 -17.66
C LYS A 162 6.60 -11.30 -17.84
N PRO A 163 7.69 -11.96 -17.37
CA PRO A 163 7.84 -13.41 -17.51
C PRO A 163 6.87 -14.24 -16.66
N LYS A 164 6.24 -13.64 -15.65
CA LYS A 164 5.36 -14.31 -14.66
C LYS A 164 3.87 -14.10 -14.95
N ILE A 165 3.52 -13.35 -16.00
CA ILE A 165 2.14 -12.98 -16.33
C ILE A 165 1.87 -13.16 -17.82
N LYS A 166 0.61 -13.40 -18.18
CA LYS A 166 0.11 -13.30 -19.55
C LYS A 166 -0.48 -11.90 -19.76
N LEU A 167 -0.02 -11.22 -20.80
CA LEU A 167 -0.63 -9.98 -21.26
C LEU A 167 -1.54 -10.26 -22.44
N THR A 168 -2.78 -9.80 -22.34
CA THR A 168 -3.78 -9.90 -23.41
C THR A 168 -4.19 -8.49 -23.79
N TYR A 169 -4.11 -8.17 -25.08
CA TYR A 169 -4.56 -6.88 -25.56
C TYR A 169 -6.06 -6.92 -25.85
N ASP A 170 -6.78 -5.90 -25.42
CA ASP A 170 -8.25 -5.91 -25.48
C ASP A 170 -8.83 -5.98 -26.90
N HIS A 171 -8.09 -5.49 -27.91
CA HIS A 171 -8.47 -5.56 -29.32
C HIS A 171 -8.24 -6.94 -29.96
N THR A 172 -7.53 -7.85 -29.29
CA THR A 172 -7.27 -9.21 -29.81
C THR A 172 -8.28 -10.24 -29.31
N ILE A 173 -9.26 -9.82 -28.52
CA ILE A 173 -10.30 -10.70 -27.95
C ILE A 173 -11.69 -10.19 -28.33
N GLY A 174 -12.63 -11.12 -28.54
CA GLY A 174 -14.01 -10.77 -28.87
C GLY A 174 -14.73 -10.03 -27.72
N LYS A 175 -15.72 -9.21 -28.05
CA LYS A 175 -16.48 -8.40 -27.08
C LYS A 175 -17.05 -9.23 -25.91
N LYS A 176 -17.63 -10.40 -26.20
CA LYS A 176 -18.21 -11.29 -25.19
C LYS A 176 -17.15 -11.90 -24.26
N GLU A 177 -15.99 -12.27 -24.80
CA GLU A 177 -14.87 -12.76 -24.00
C GLU A 177 -14.35 -11.66 -23.07
N LYS A 178 -14.18 -10.44 -23.60
CA LYS A 178 -13.79 -9.27 -22.81
C LYS A 178 -14.76 -9.03 -21.66
N GLU A 179 -16.07 -9.01 -21.92
CA GLU A 179 -17.10 -8.82 -20.89
C GLU A 179 -17.07 -9.90 -19.80
N ILE A 180 -16.80 -11.16 -20.17
CA ILE A 180 -16.66 -12.26 -19.20
C ILE A 180 -15.39 -12.07 -18.37
N LYS A 181 -14.24 -11.84 -19.01
CA LYS A 181 -12.96 -11.68 -18.30
C LYS A 181 -12.98 -10.47 -17.36
N GLU A 182 -13.59 -9.36 -17.77
CA GLU A 182 -13.79 -8.18 -16.92
C GLU A 182 -14.59 -8.52 -15.65
N GLN A 183 -15.66 -9.31 -15.77
CA GLN A 183 -16.45 -9.77 -14.61
C GLN A 183 -15.70 -10.75 -13.70
N LEU A 184 -14.74 -11.49 -14.26
CA LEU A 184 -13.91 -12.44 -13.51
C LEU A 184 -12.70 -11.79 -12.85
N THR A 185 -12.40 -10.53 -13.17
CA THR A 185 -11.26 -9.79 -12.60
C THR A 185 -11.25 -9.83 -11.07
N ILE A 186 -10.12 -10.26 -10.51
CA ILE A 186 -9.89 -10.29 -9.07
C ILE A 186 -9.65 -8.85 -8.58
N PRO A 187 -10.30 -8.40 -7.49
CA PRO A 187 -10.24 -7.01 -7.05
C PRO A 187 -8.98 -6.73 -6.22
N LEU A 188 -7.80 -6.88 -6.84
CA LEU A 188 -6.51 -6.72 -6.18
C LEU A 188 -6.24 -5.30 -5.67
N ASP A 189 -7.01 -4.31 -6.09
CA ASP A 189 -6.88 -2.91 -5.63
C ASP A 189 -7.01 -2.76 -4.10
N TYR A 190 -7.64 -3.72 -3.42
CA TYR A 190 -7.88 -3.67 -1.97
C TYR A 190 -7.61 -4.99 -1.25
N ALA A 191 -7.95 -6.12 -1.87
CA ALA A 191 -7.92 -7.41 -1.22
C ALA A 191 -7.48 -8.53 -2.17
N ILE A 192 -6.89 -9.56 -1.60
CA ILE A 192 -6.34 -10.70 -2.31
C ILE A 192 -6.97 -11.99 -1.78
N PRO A 193 -7.40 -12.92 -2.65
CA PRO A 193 -7.97 -14.16 -2.19
C PRO A 193 -6.87 -15.09 -1.66
N LEU A 194 -7.07 -15.61 -0.46
CA LEU A 194 -6.25 -16.63 0.18
C LEU A 194 -7.16 -17.83 0.48
N GLN A 195 -7.01 -18.89 -0.32
CA GLN A 195 -7.91 -20.06 -0.31
C GLN A 195 -9.39 -19.60 -0.41
N ASP A 196 -10.20 -19.87 0.63
CA ASP A 196 -11.62 -19.53 0.69
C ASP A 196 -11.92 -18.14 1.27
N ASN A 197 -10.88 -17.37 1.61
CA ASN A 197 -10.98 -16.06 2.25
C ASN A 197 -10.56 -14.95 1.30
N LEU A 198 -11.04 -13.74 1.52
CA LEU A 198 -10.62 -12.53 0.82
C LEU A 198 -10.06 -11.56 1.83
N VAL A 199 -8.76 -11.32 1.77
CA VAL A 199 -8.03 -10.63 2.82
C VAL A 199 -7.51 -9.30 2.31
N GLN A 200 -7.62 -8.24 3.11
CA GLN A 200 -7.06 -6.94 2.75
C GLN A 200 -5.56 -7.09 2.47
N ILE A 201 -5.05 -6.46 1.41
CA ILE A 201 -3.77 -6.90 0.84
C ILE A 201 -2.54 -6.73 1.75
N HIS A 202 -2.49 -5.66 2.56
CA HIS A 202 -1.38 -5.44 3.48
C HIS A 202 -1.42 -6.46 4.62
N ILE A 203 -2.62 -6.83 5.06
CA ILE A 203 -2.84 -7.94 6.00
C ILE A 203 -2.46 -9.29 5.38
N ALA A 204 -2.81 -9.54 4.11
CA ALA A 204 -2.40 -10.74 3.40
C ALA A 204 -0.87 -10.82 3.22
N THR A 205 -0.21 -9.68 3.03
CA THR A 205 1.25 -9.57 2.97
C THR A 205 1.91 -10.09 4.25
N ASN A 206 1.31 -9.83 5.42
CA ASN A 206 1.76 -10.42 6.68
C ASN A 206 1.75 -11.96 6.66
N ILE A 207 0.68 -12.54 6.11
CA ILE A 207 0.51 -14.00 6.01
C ILE A 207 1.54 -14.60 5.06
N ILE A 208 1.78 -13.92 3.92
CA ILE A 208 2.82 -14.31 2.95
C ILE A 208 4.20 -14.27 3.63
N ASN A 209 4.54 -13.17 4.29
CA ASN A 209 5.83 -12.99 4.96
C ASN A 209 6.03 -14.01 6.09
N ASN A 210 4.97 -14.35 6.83
CA ASN A 210 5.00 -15.42 7.82
C ASN A 210 5.26 -16.79 7.20
N LYS A 211 4.63 -17.09 6.05
CA LYS A 211 4.89 -18.35 5.35
C LYS A 211 6.33 -18.46 4.90
N LYS A 212 6.92 -17.37 4.40
CA LYS A 212 8.36 -17.29 4.04
C LYS A 212 9.25 -17.51 5.26
N ARG A 213 8.96 -16.83 6.37
CA ARG A 213 9.69 -16.97 7.63
C ARG A 213 9.71 -18.39 8.15
N ILE A 214 8.53 -19.05 8.24
CA ILE A 214 8.42 -20.43 8.74
C ILE A 214 9.21 -21.41 7.86
N LYS A 215 9.28 -21.15 6.55
CA LYS A 215 10.08 -21.94 5.60
C LYS A 215 11.56 -21.54 5.55
N ASN A 216 12.01 -20.61 6.40
CA ASN A 216 13.36 -20.02 6.37
C ASN A 216 13.76 -19.47 4.98
N ILE A 217 12.79 -18.98 4.20
CA ILE A 217 13.04 -18.42 2.86
C ILE A 217 13.35 -16.93 3.00
N ASN A 218 14.63 -16.57 2.89
CA ASN A 218 15.09 -15.17 2.89
C ASN A 218 15.35 -14.59 1.49
N LYS A 219 14.68 -15.14 0.46
CA LYS A 219 14.90 -14.71 -0.93
C LYS A 219 14.05 -13.47 -1.28
N PRO A 220 14.63 -12.44 -1.94
CA PRO A 220 13.85 -11.32 -2.49
C PRO A 220 12.91 -11.78 -3.61
N ILE A 221 11.91 -10.96 -3.94
CA ILE A 221 10.96 -11.27 -5.03
C ILE A 221 11.67 -11.19 -6.39
N PHE A 222 12.54 -10.21 -6.54
CA PHE A 222 13.33 -9.97 -7.74
C PHE A 222 14.82 -9.80 -7.42
N THR A 223 15.65 -10.00 -8.44
CA THR A 223 17.09 -9.73 -8.41
C THR A 223 17.42 -8.80 -9.58
N LEU A 224 18.32 -7.83 -9.37
CA LEU A 224 18.64 -6.84 -10.42
C LEU A 224 19.16 -7.51 -11.70
N SER A 225 18.60 -7.10 -12.85
CA SER A 225 19.08 -7.54 -14.16
C SER A 225 20.48 -6.98 -14.47
N LYS A 226 21.20 -7.62 -15.41
CA LYS A 226 22.53 -7.17 -15.87
C LYS A 226 22.49 -5.71 -16.36
N LYS A 227 21.44 -5.32 -17.10
CA LYS A 227 21.19 -3.96 -17.58
C LYS A 227 21.15 -2.94 -16.43
N HIS A 228 20.33 -3.20 -15.41
CA HIS A 228 20.19 -2.31 -14.26
C HIS A 228 21.50 -2.20 -13.46
N LYS A 229 22.23 -3.31 -13.27
CA LYS A 229 23.54 -3.29 -12.62
C LYS A 229 24.55 -2.45 -13.40
N LYS A 230 24.68 -2.65 -14.71
CA LYS A 230 25.64 -1.92 -15.57
C LYS A 230 25.39 -0.40 -15.50
N ILE A 231 24.15 0.01 -15.75
CA ILE A 231 23.77 1.44 -15.75
C ILE A 231 23.94 2.03 -14.35
N GLY A 232 23.47 1.32 -13.32
CA GLY A 232 23.58 1.78 -11.94
C GLY A 232 25.02 1.97 -11.46
N TYR A 233 25.91 1.01 -11.71
CA TYR A 233 27.32 1.16 -11.34
C TYR A 233 28.04 2.26 -12.13
N SER A 234 27.66 2.46 -13.41
CA SER A 234 28.15 3.59 -14.19
C SER A 234 27.72 4.93 -13.58
N TYR A 235 26.46 5.02 -13.13
CA TYR A 235 25.94 6.19 -12.44
C TYR A 235 26.67 6.43 -11.12
N LEU A 236 26.88 5.40 -10.29
CA LEU A 236 27.64 5.55 -9.05
C LEU A 236 29.07 6.07 -9.30
N LYS A 237 29.77 5.52 -10.30
CA LYS A 237 31.11 6.00 -10.69
C LYS A 237 31.08 7.47 -11.11
N LYS A 238 30.07 7.88 -11.90
CA LYS A 238 29.86 9.29 -12.30
C LYS A 238 29.62 10.21 -11.11
N MET A 239 28.99 9.72 -10.04
CA MET A 239 28.78 10.45 -8.79
C MET A 239 30.01 10.41 -7.85
N GLY A 240 31.13 9.81 -8.27
CA GLY A 240 32.34 9.68 -7.47
C GLY A 240 32.33 8.54 -6.46
N LEU A 241 31.43 7.55 -6.62
CA LEU A 241 31.31 6.40 -5.73
C LEU A 241 31.94 5.15 -6.34
N ASN A 242 32.60 4.38 -5.48
CA ASN A 242 33.12 3.05 -5.76
C ASN A 242 32.03 1.98 -5.60
N LYS A 243 32.27 0.79 -6.15
CA LYS A 243 31.31 -0.34 -6.08
C LYS A 243 31.05 -0.84 -4.65
N ASN A 244 32.00 -0.62 -3.74
CA ASN A 244 31.95 -1.07 -2.35
C ASN A 244 31.39 -0.01 -1.39
N ASP A 245 31.20 1.22 -1.86
CA ASP A 245 30.59 2.27 -1.05
C ASP A 245 29.15 1.89 -0.73
N TRP A 246 28.73 2.18 0.50
CA TRP A 246 27.39 1.88 0.95
C TRP A 246 26.55 3.15 0.96
N PHE A 247 25.30 3.02 0.55
CA PHE A 247 24.36 4.12 0.54
C PHE A 247 22.98 3.66 1.01
N VAL A 248 22.15 4.63 1.36
CA VAL A 248 20.75 4.42 1.70
C VAL A 248 19.87 5.23 0.76
N THR A 249 18.63 4.80 0.59
CA THR A 249 17.60 5.60 -0.10
C THR A 249 16.68 6.23 0.92
N LEU A 250 16.44 7.54 0.78
CA LEU A 250 15.53 8.31 1.63
C LEU A 250 14.35 8.83 0.78
N HIS A 251 13.13 8.45 1.12
CA HIS A 251 11.92 8.96 0.46
C HIS A 251 10.91 9.53 1.48
N VAL A 252 10.85 10.86 1.53
CA VAL A 252 9.90 11.61 2.37
C VAL A 252 8.80 12.17 1.48
N ARG A 253 7.55 11.76 1.68
CA ARG A 253 6.43 12.20 0.85
C ARG A 253 6.07 13.65 1.20
N GLU A 254 5.92 14.49 0.19
CA GLU A 254 5.53 15.91 0.36
C GLU A 254 4.26 16.30 -0.43
N GLY A 255 3.70 15.37 -1.24
CA GLY A 255 2.53 15.61 -2.07
C GLY A 255 2.89 16.00 -3.50
N SER A 256 2.32 15.27 -4.47
CA SER A 256 2.61 15.44 -5.90
C SER A 256 1.70 16.44 -6.60
N SER A 257 0.58 16.85 -5.99
CA SER A 257 -0.37 17.78 -6.59
C SER A 257 -1.14 18.59 -5.55
N LYS A 258 -1.67 19.77 -5.93
CA LYS A 258 -2.56 20.58 -5.07
C LYS A 258 -3.77 19.78 -4.56
N LYS A 259 -4.26 18.77 -5.29
CA LYS A 259 -5.40 17.93 -4.86
C LYS A 259 -5.00 16.84 -3.88
N ASP A 260 -3.84 16.23 -4.06
CA ASP A 260 -3.29 15.27 -3.09
C ASP A 260 -2.90 15.97 -1.79
N TYR A 261 -2.46 17.22 -1.88
CA TYR A 261 -2.08 18.04 -0.73
C TYR A 261 -3.20 18.23 0.28
N TYR A 262 -4.46 18.41 -0.15
CA TYR A 262 -5.58 18.59 0.79
C TYR A 262 -6.18 17.27 1.31
N LYS A 263 -6.21 16.20 0.51
CA LYS A 263 -6.85 14.93 0.91
C LYS A 263 -5.94 13.95 1.63
N GLU A 264 -4.64 14.00 1.36
CA GLU A 264 -3.65 13.05 1.89
C GLU A 264 -2.53 13.73 2.69
N ARG A 265 -2.72 14.98 3.14
CA ARG A 265 -1.69 15.76 3.85
C ARG A 265 -1.11 15.05 5.07
N PHE A 266 -1.89 14.20 5.73
CA PHE A 266 -1.45 13.39 6.87
C PHE A 266 -0.27 12.47 6.57
N ARG A 267 -0.10 12.07 5.29
CA ARG A 267 1.01 11.23 4.85
C ARG A 267 2.27 12.04 4.59
N ASN A 268 2.16 13.37 4.51
CA ASN A 268 3.29 14.25 4.23
C ASN A 268 4.13 14.49 5.47
N SER A 269 5.44 14.50 5.31
CA SER A 269 6.38 14.80 6.39
C SER A 269 7.38 15.85 5.93
N ASP A 270 7.97 16.56 6.88
CA ASP A 270 9.03 17.53 6.61
C ASP A 270 10.37 16.80 6.43
N ILE A 271 11.09 17.10 5.35
CA ILE A 271 12.43 16.59 5.09
C ILE A 271 13.45 17.10 6.13
N ASN A 272 13.24 18.27 6.72
CA ASN A 272 14.16 18.84 7.71
C ASN A 272 14.23 17.99 8.98
N SER A 273 13.15 17.26 9.31
CA SER A 273 13.14 16.30 10.41
C SER A 273 14.05 15.08 10.19
N TYR A 274 14.68 14.94 9.03
CA TYR A 274 15.61 13.84 8.72
C TYR A 274 17.07 14.28 8.72
N LEU A 275 17.39 15.57 8.93
CA LEU A 275 18.75 16.09 8.83
C LEU A 275 19.72 15.42 9.81
N ASN A 276 19.30 15.16 11.05
CA ASN A 276 20.12 14.47 12.05
C ASN A 276 20.44 13.03 11.62
N ALA A 277 19.44 12.31 11.12
CA ALA A 277 19.60 10.96 10.61
C ALA A 277 20.52 10.92 9.36
N ILE A 278 20.37 11.90 8.45
CA ILE A 278 21.24 12.06 7.28
C ILE A 278 22.68 12.27 7.75
N LYS A 279 22.91 13.20 8.69
CA LYS A 279 24.23 13.46 9.27
C LYS A 279 24.83 12.21 9.90
N PHE A 280 24.06 11.46 10.67
CA PHE A 280 24.52 10.19 11.27
C PHE A 280 25.03 9.19 10.22
N ILE A 281 24.34 9.08 9.09
CA ILE A 281 24.71 8.20 7.98
C ILE A 281 26.01 8.69 7.31
N THR A 282 26.08 9.98 7.00
CA THR A 282 27.22 10.55 6.26
C THR A 282 28.49 10.62 7.09
N ASP A 283 28.38 10.87 8.40
CA ASP A 283 29.50 10.81 9.37
C ASP A 283 30.12 9.40 9.46
N ARG A 284 29.40 8.36 9.02
CA ARG A 284 29.88 6.96 8.98
C ARG A 284 30.37 6.52 7.59
N GLY A 285 30.65 7.49 6.72
CA GLY A 285 31.09 7.23 5.35
C GLY A 285 29.98 6.69 4.43
N GLY A 286 28.72 6.77 4.85
CA GLY A 286 27.59 6.40 4.02
C GLY A 286 27.14 7.54 3.12
N TYR A 287 26.45 7.18 2.03
CA TYR A 287 25.80 8.16 1.16
C TYR A 287 24.27 8.09 1.27
N VAL A 288 23.61 9.21 1.03
CA VAL A 288 22.13 9.29 1.02
C VAL A 288 21.65 9.70 -0.36
N PHE A 289 20.86 8.86 -1.02
CA PHE A 289 20.12 9.23 -2.22
C PHE A 289 18.70 9.62 -1.83
N ARG A 290 18.37 10.92 -1.93
CA ARG A 290 16.99 11.40 -1.76
C ARG A 290 16.19 11.07 -3.00
N MET A 291 15.22 10.19 -2.82
CA MET A 291 14.32 9.69 -3.87
C MET A 291 13.01 10.48 -3.84
N GLY A 292 12.31 10.51 -4.97
CA GLY A 292 11.04 11.21 -5.08
C GLY A 292 10.87 11.86 -6.45
N ASP A 293 10.24 13.03 -6.46
CA ASP A 293 9.92 13.81 -7.65
C ASP A 293 10.52 15.21 -7.55
N LYS A 294 10.79 15.83 -8.72
CA LYS A 294 11.40 17.17 -8.83
C LYS A 294 10.58 18.28 -8.17
N ASN A 295 9.28 18.08 -7.94
CA ASN A 295 8.40 19.05 -7.29
C ASN A 295 8.50 19.06 -5.76
N MET A 296 9.31 18.18 -5.16
CA MET A 296 9.57 18.19 -3.73
C MET A 296 10.44 19.39 -3.32
N SER A 297 10.33 19.80 -2.06
CA SER A 297 11.05 20.94 -1.48
C SER A 297 12.55 20.79 -1.67
N SER A 298 13.26 21.89 -1.88
CA SER A 298 14.73 21.89 -1.92
C SER A 298 15.32 21.44 -0.59
N MET A 299 16.54 20.90 -0.64
CA MET A 299 17.32 20.53 0.53
C MET A 299 18.66 21.26 0.45
N PRO A 300 19.26 21.68 1.59
CA PRO A 300 20.60 22.23 1.57
C PRO A 300 21.59 21.25 0.91
N LYS A 301 22.66 21.80 0.33
CA LYS A 301 23.78 20.97 -0.13
C LYS A 301 24.47 20.38 1.10
N LEU A 302 24.49 19.05 1.18
CA LEU A 302 25.08 18.31 2.29
C LEU A 302 26.11 17.32 1.73
N LYS A 303 27.24 17.18 2.43
CA LYS A 303 28.30 16.22 2.06
C LYS A 303 27.72 14.81 2.01
N ASN A 304 28.07 14.04 0.97
CA ASN A 304 27.62 12.67 0.73
C ASN A 304 26.10 12.49 0.57
N VAL A 305 25.37 13.56 0.23
CA VAL A 305 23.93 13.51 -0.04
C VAL A 305 23.64 13.91 -1.48
N PHE A 306 22.98 13.03 -2.21
CA PHE A 306 22.55 13.26 -3.58
C PHE A 306 21.04 13.53 -3.61
N ASN A 307 20.65 14.74 -4.02
CA ASN A 307 19.25 15.07 -4.27
C ASN A 307 18.77 14.51 -5.62
N TYR A 308 18.77 13.18 -5.73
CA TYR A 308 18.46 12.45 -6.97
C TYR A 308 17.04 12.74 -7.49
N ALA A 309 16.08 13.00 -6.61
CA ALA A 309 14.72 13.39 -6.98
C ALA A 309 14.66 14.59 -7.95
N ALA A 310 15.59 15.54 -7.83
CA ALA A 310 15.70 16.73 -8.67
C ALA A 310 16.80 16.64 -9.75
N SER A 311 17.46 15.48 -9.88
CA SER A 311 18.56 15.29 -10.84
C SER A 311 18.05 15.07 -12.26
N ALA A 312 18.77 15.61 -13.25
CA ALA A 312 18.55 15.33 -14.66
C ALA A 312 18.80 13.84 -15.01
N GLU A 313 19.58 13.13 -14.19
CA GLU A 313 19.87 11.70 -14.37
C GLU A 313 18.70 10.80 -13.90
N LYS A 314 17.65 11.37 -13.29
CA LYS A 314 16.54 10.59 -12.76
C LYS A 314 15.90 9.73 -13.86
N SER A 315 15.80 8.42 -13.61
CA SER A 315 15.23 7.46 -14.55
C SER A 315 14.61 6.27 -13.82
N GLU A 316 13.69 5.56 -14.48
CA GLU A 316 13.08 4.35 -13.91
C GLU A 316 14.12 3.26 -13.59
N ILE A 317 15.17 3.15 -14.41
CA ILE A 317 16.28 2.21 -14.21
C ILE A 317 17.03 2.54 -12.91
N LEU A 318 17.36 3.81 -12.69
CA LEU A 318 18.09 4.24 -11.49
C LEU A 318 17.20 4.21 -10.24
N ASP A 319 15.89 4.48 -10.36
CA ASP A 319 14.95 4.28 -9.26
C ASP A 319 15.00 2.83 -8.75
N ILE A 320 14.99 1.86 -9.67
CA ILE A 320 15.08 0.43 -9.36
C ILE A 320 16.46 0.07 -8.80
N PHE A 321 17.53 0.50 -9.46
CA PHE A 321 18.90 0.17 -9.03
C PHE A 321 19.21 0.71 -7.63
N LEU A 322 18.96 2.00 -7.38
CA LEU A 322 19.21 2.63 -6.09
C LEU A 322 18.35 1.99 -4.99
N GLY A 323 17.06 1.75 -5.26
CA GLY A 323 16.17 1.09 -4.32
C GLY A 323 16.55 -0.37 -4.02
N ALA A 324 17.07 -1.10 -4.99
CA ALA A 324 17.44 -2.50 -4.84
C ALA A 324 18.84 -2.72 -4.26
N LYS A 325 19.73 -1.73 -4.35
CA LYS A 325 21.13 -1.85 -3.95
C LYS A 325 21.50 -1.09 -2.68
N SER A 326 20.58 -0.27 -2.17
CA SER A 326 20.77 0.41 -0.89
C SER A 326 20.90 -0.56 0.28
N LYS A 327 21.62 -0.14 1.31
CA LYS A 327 21.81 -0.91 2.56
C LYS A 327 20.48 -1.06 3.31
N PHE A 328 19.67 -0.02 3.27
CA PHE A 328 18.28 0.02 3.71
C PHE A 328 17.58 1.23 3.08
N CYS A 329 16.26 1.26 3.17
CA CYS A 329 15.44 2.39 2.76
C CYS A 329 14.77 3.05 3.98
N ILE A 330 14.92 4.38 4.10
CA ILE A 330 14.11 5.20 5.00
C ILE A 330 12.96 5.75 4.17
N ALA A 331 11.72 5.47 4.55
CA ALA A 331 10.57 5.89 3.77
C ALA A 331 9.38 6.25 4.64
N THR A 332 8.57 7.18 4.12
CA THR A 332 7.19 7.38 4.56
C THR A 332 6.24 6.48 3.75
N SER A 333 5.02 6.24 4.26
CA SER A 333 4.00 5.41 3.60
C SER A 333 3.62 5.96 2.22
N SER A 334 4.29 5.48 1.17
CA SER A 334 4.30 6.05 -0.18
C SER A 334 4.59 4.98 -1.24
N GLY A 335 4.52 5.32 -2.54
CA GLY A 335 4.73 4.31 -3.59
C GLY A 335 6.17 3.80 -3.72
N TYR A 336 7.17 4.56 -3.27
CA TYR A 336 8.57 4.26 -3.56
C TYR A 336 9.11 3.04 -2.79
N TYR A 337 8.70 2.85 -1.52
CA TYR A 337 9.20 1.75 -0.68
C TYR A 337 8.98 0.35 -1.30
N VAL A 338 8.01 0.25 -2.21
CA VAL A 338 7.66 -0.99 -2.92
C VAL A 338 8.86 -1.54 -3.69
N ILE A 339 9.70 -0.67 -4.28
CA ILE A 339 10.93 -1.10 -4.96
C ILE A 339 11.87 -1.80 -3.95
N PRO A 340 12.42 -1.13 -2.91
CA PRO A 340 13.22 -1.79 -1.88
C PRO A 340 12.60 -3.08 -1.33
N TYR A 341 11.28 -3.07 -1.09
CA TYR A 341 10.54 -4.24 -0.60
C TYR A 341 10.70 -5.46 -1.53
N MET A 342 10.46 -5.29 -2.84
CA MET A 342 10.53 -6.37 -3.82
C MET A 342 11.95 -6.92 -4.02
N PHE A 343 12.98 -6.10 -3.78
CA PHE A 343 14.38 -6.50 -3.87
C PHE A 343 14.99 -6.94 -2.53
N GLY A 344 14.18 -7.08 -1.48
CA GLY A 344 14.64 -7.63 -0.19
C GLY A 344 15.42 -6.64 0.68
N VAL A 345 15.41 -5.36 0.34
CA VAL A 345 16.11 -4.32 1.11
C VAL A 345 15.29 -3.97 2.37
N PRO A 346 15.90 -3.91 3.57
CA PRO A 346 15.23 -3.51 4.81
C PRO A 346 14.63 -2.10 4.73
N ILE A 347 13.47 -1.90 5.37
CA ILE A 347 12.72 -0.65 5.35
C ILE A 347 12.52 -0.13 6.77
N LEU A 348 12.92 1.12 7.01
CA LEU A 348 12.43 1.92 8.13
C LEU A 348 11.27 2.79 7.64
N MET A 349 10.05 2.37 8.00
CA MET A 349 8.81 3.09 7.69
C MET A 349 8.55 4.14 8.77
N THR A 350 8.90 5.39 8.50
CA THR A 350 8.73 6.53 9.40
C THR A 350 7.41 7.24 9.17
N ASN A 351 6.95 7.98 10.18
CA ASN A 351 5.80 8.86 10.07
C ASN A 351 4.53 8.17 9.52
N SER A 352 4.38 6.86 9.81
CA SER A 352 3.21 6.10 9.38
C SER A 352 2.06 6.24 10.37
N ILE A 353 0.83 6.20 9.88
CA ILE A 353 -0.39 6.33 10.70
C ILE A 353 -1.16 5.01 10.73
N SER A 354 -1.10 4.23 9.64
CA SER A 354 -1.91 3.04 9.50
C SER A 354 -1.22 1.81 10.04
N ILE A 355 -1.94 1.00 10.81
CA ILE A 355 -1.48 -0.33 11.23
C ILE A 355 -1.24 -1.28 10.05
N LEU A 356 -1.77 -0.97 8.87
CA LEU A 356 -1.49 -1.74 7.67
C LEU A 356 0.01 -1.76 7.34
N ASP A 357 0.69 -0.64 7.56
CA ASP A 357 2.13 -0.53 7.39
C ASP A 357 2.88 -1.37 8.44
N TYR A 358 2.39 -1.45 9.67
CA TYR A 358 2.96 -2.37 10.66
C TYR A 358 2.84 -3.83 10.22
N TRP A 359 1.66 -4.25 9.75
CA TRP A 359 1.41 -5.65 9.41
C TRP A 359 2.15 -6.10 8.14
N LEU A 360 2.39 -5.22 7.18
CA LEU A 360 3.09 -5.59 5.93
C LEU A 360 4.61 -5.78 6.12
N LEU A 361 5.22 -5.10 7.09
CA LEU A 361 6.66 -5.07 7.30
C LEU A 361 7.22 -6.38 7.87
N ARG A 362 8.48 -6.69 7.53
CA ARG A 362 9.18 -7.95 7.82
C ARG A 362 10.07 -7.82 9.06
N GLU A 363 10.74 -8.91 9.44
CA GLU A 363 11.52 -8.99 10.68
C GLU A 363 12.72 -8.02 10.77
N ASN A 364 13.31 -7.70 9.62
CA ASN A 364 14.43 -6.76 9.50
C ASN A 364 13.96 -5.32 9.23
N ASP A 365 12.66 -5.11 9.11
CA ASP A 365 12.07 -3.80 8.90
C ASP A 365 11.71 -3.16 10.26
N TYR A 366 11.57 -1.84 10.26
CA TYR A 366 11.20 -1.03 11.41
C TYR A 366 9.99 -0.18 11.10
N PHE A 367 9.06 -0.12 12.05
CA PHE A 367 7.85 0.68 11.99
C PHE A 367 7.93 1.79 13.04
N LEU A 368 8.01 3.04 12.60
CA LEU A 368 7.98 4.21 13.44
C LEU A 368 6.67 4.98 13.17
N PRO A 369 5.62 4.76 13.98
CA PRO A 369 4.34 5.42 13.78
C PRO A 369 4.37 6.86 14.26
N ARG A 370 3.49 7.66 13.68
CA ARG A 370 3.12 8.96 14.23
C ARG A 370 2.41 8.80 15.55
N LYS A 371 2.54 9.82 16.39
CA LYS A 371 1.80 9.92 17.65
C LYS A 371 0.41 10.48 17.38
N ILE A 372 -0.56 10.06 18.19
CA ILE A 372 -1.93 10.56 18.13
C ILE A 372 -2.20 11.31 19.44
N PHE A 373 -2.54 12.58 19.34
CA PHE A 373 -2.90 13.42 20.47
C PHE A 373 -4.41 13.51 20.60
N CYS A 374 -4.94 13.16 21.76
CA CYS A 374 -6.36 13.24 22.08
C CYS A 374 -6.66 14.61 22.70
N LYS A 375 -7.49 15.41 22.02
CA LYS A 375 -7.87 16.76 22.47
C LYS A 375 -8.70 16.69 23.75
N ARG A 376 -9.62 15.72 23.85
CA ARG A 376 -10.48 15.52 25.03
C ARG A 376 -9.70 15.27 26.32
N THR A 377 -8.61 14.50 26.25
CA THR A 377 -7.79 14.17 27.42
C THR A 377 -6.52 15.01 27.54
N ASN A 378 -6.29 15.92 26.59
CA ASN A 378 -5.08 16.74 26.47
C ASN A 378 -3.76 15.93 26.58
N LYS A 379 -3.74 14.70 26.05
CA LYS A 379 -2.62 13.75 26.18
C LYS A 379 -2.42 12.95 24.90
N ASN A 380 -1.19 12.49 24.68
CA ASN A 380 -0.92 11.48 23.66
C ASN A 380 -1.60 10.15 24.00
N LEU A 381 -2.18 9.50 22.99
CA LEU A 381 -2.64 8.13 23.12
C LEU A 381 -1.44 7.21 23.31
N LYS A 382 -1.58 6.25 24.23
CA LYS A 382 -0.62 5.15 24.34
C LYS A 382 -0.52 4.40 23.01
N LEU A 383 0.66 3.90 22.68
CA LEU A 383 0.94 3.23 21.41
C LEU A 383 -0.04 2.08 21.16
N LYS A 384 -0.29 1.24 22.18
CA LYS A 384 -1.27 0.15 22.10
C LYS A 384 -2.67 0.64 21.70
N GLN A 385 -3.09 1.80 22.18
CA GLN A 385 -4.39 2.39 21.84
C GLN A 385 -4.37 2.96 20.41
N SER A 386 -3.31 3.70 20.04
CA SER A 386 -3.16 4.28 18.70
C SER A 386 -3.14 3.24 17.57
N LEU A 387 -2.63 2.04 17.88
CA LEU A 387 -2.53 0.90 16.96
C LEU A 387 -3.73 -0.05 17.02
N ASN A 388 -4.83 0.38 17.65
CA ASN A 388 -6.13 -0.28 17.63
C ASN A 388 -7.22 0.59 16.99
N LEU A 389 -8.32 -0.07 16.61
CA LEU A 389 -9.48 0.61 16.05
C LEU A 389 -10.10 1.57 17.07
N PRO A 390 -10.66 2.71 16.62
CA PRO A 390 -10.75 3.12 15.20
C PRO A 390 -9.47 3.78 14.65
N TYR A 391 -8.54 4.20 15.51
CA TYR A 391 -7.38 5.03 15.15
C TYR A 391 -6.46 4.40 14.10
N SER A 392 -6.26 3.09 14.21
CA SER A 392 -5.30 2.33 13.43
C SER A 392 -5.62 2.19 11.93
N LEU A 393 -6.87 2.40 11.52
CA LEU A 393 -7.33 2.29 10.13
C LEU A 393 -7.72 3.63 9.48
N ILE A 394 -7.31 4.74 10.06
CA ILE A 394 -7.49 6.06 9.44
C ILE A 394 -6.61 6.12 8.17
N THR A 395 -7.25 5.87 7.02
CA THR A 395 -6.59 5.70 5.70
C THR A 395 -7.17 6.62 4.63
N GLY A 396 -8.28 7.33 4.92
CA GLY A 396 -8.93 8.29 4.03
C GLY A 396 -9.85 9.24 4.81
N ASP A 397 -10.30 10.32 4.16
CA ASP A 397 -11.15 11.38 4.74
C ASP A 397 -10.68 11.84 6.13
N LEU A 398 -9.37 12.13 6.23
CA LEU A 398 -8.69 12.47 7.49
C LEU A 398 -9.43 13.54 8.29
N ASP A 399 -9.79 14.67 7.65
CA ASP A 399 -10.40 15.81 8.35
C ASP A 399 -11.69 15.42 9.07
N TYR A 400 -12.48 14.51 8.47
CA TYR A 400 -13.67 13.95 9.11
C TYR A 400 -13.29 13.19 10.38
N TYR A 401 -12.28 12.32 10.32
CA TYR A 401 -11.84 11.53 11.49
C TYR A 401 -11.15 12.36 12.57
N LEU A 402 -10.32 13.33 12.20
CA LEU A 402 -9.68 14.23 13.17
C LEU A 402 -10.72 15.03 13.96
N LYS A 403 -11.78 15.49 13.27
CA LYS A 403 -12.90 16.18 13.92
C LYS A 403 -13.73 15.21 14.76
N LYS A 404 -14.17 14.10 14.17
CA LYS A 404 -15.06 13.11 14.82
C LYS A 404 -14.45 12.47 16.07
N LEU A 405 -13.16 12.13 16.02
CA LEU A 405 -12.46 11.48 17.11
C LEU A 405 -11.76 12.49 18.04
N GLU A 406 -11.85 13.78 17.73
CA GLU A 406 -11.18 14.87 18.46
C GLU A 406 -9.69 14.63 18.68
N ILE A 407 -8.99 14.28 17.60
CA ILE A 407 -7.56 13.97 17.64
C ILE A 407 -6.73 14.93 16.77
N LYS A 408 -5.42 14.97 17.04
CA LYS A 408 -4.39 15.52 16.16
C LYS A 408 -3.34 14.45 15.89
N ILE A 409 -2.76 14.45 14.69
CA ILE A 409 -1.67 13.56 14.33
C ILE A 409 -0.35 14.33 14.45
N ILE A 410 0.59 13.80 15.23
CA ILE A 410 1.87 14.43 15.50
C ILE A 410 2.96 13.65 14.73
N PRO A 411 3.73 14.31 13.83
CA PRO A 411 4.87 13.68 13.17
C PRO A 411 5.91 13.20 14.18
N ASN A 412 6.77 12.28 13.74
CA ASN A 412 7.95 11.92 14.53
C ASN A 412 8.93 13.09 14.59
N SER A 413 9.55 13.29 15.75
CA SER A 413 10.60 14.32 15.90
C SER A 413 11.89 13.92 15.17
N SER A 414 12.78 14.90 14.96
CA SER A 414 14.11 14.64 14.38
C SER A 414 14.90 13.62 15.21
N GLU A 415 14.78 13.70 16.54
CA GLU A 415 15.39 12.75 17.48
C GLU A 415 14.82 11.33 17.35
N GLU A 416 13.48 11.18 17.30
CA GLU A 416 12.84 9.87 17.13
C GLU A 416 13.26 9.20 15.80
N ILE A 417 13.44 10.00 14.74
CA ILE A 417 13.88 9.53 13.43
C ILE A 417 15.36 9.14 13.46
N ASP A 418 16.22 9.98 14.04
CA ASP A 418 17.66 9.70 14.17
C ASP A 418 17.90 8.42 14.98
N ASP A 419 17.25 8.29 16.15
CA ASP A 419 17.31 7.09 16.99
C ASP A 419 16.90 5.82 16.23
N ALA A 420 15.81 5.90 15.46
CA ALA A 420 15.34 4.77 14.66
C ALA A 420 16.34 4.38 13.55
N VAL A 421 16.98 5.36 12.91
CA VAL A 421 18.00 5.12 11.88
C VAL A 421 19.27 4.52 12.50
N ARG A 422 19.71 5.01 13.66
CA ARG A 422 20.82 4.45 14.43
C ARG A 422 20.57 2.99 14.79
N GLU A 423 19.39 2.70 15.31
CA GLU A 423 19.02 1.34 15.71
C GLU A 423 18.97 0.40 14.49
N MET A 424 18.33 0.83 13.40
CA MET A 424 18.30 0.01 12.18
C MET A 424 19.71 -0.24 11.64
N PHE A 425 20.55 0.80 11.55
CA PHE A 425 21.94 0.67 11.08
C PHE A 425 22.73 -0.34 11.93
N ASN A 426 22.68 -0.19 13.25
CA ASN A 426 23.37 -1.09 14.19
C ASN A 426 22.84 -2.53 14.10
N SER A 427 21.53 -2.70 13.89
CA SER A 427 20.92 -4.03 13.74
C SER A 427 21.36 -4.77 12.49
N LEU A 428 21.60 -4.03 11.39
CA LEU A 428 22.05 -4.60 10.14
C LEU A 428 23.54 -4.93 10.15
N LEU A 429 24.34 -4.23 10.96
CA LEU A 429 25.75 -4.59 11.22
C LEU A 429 25.86 -5.81 12.14
N ASN A 430 25.08 -5.85 13.21
CA ASN A 430 25.22 -6.84 14.29
C ASN A 430 24.17 -7.96 14.23
N ARG A 431 23.92 -8.52 13.04
CA ARG A 431 22.85 -9.52 12.79
C ARG A 431 22.84 -10.70 13.78
N ASN A 432 24.00 -11.04 14.36
CA ASN A 432 24.16 -12.19 15.26
C ASN A 432 24.01 -11.87 16.76
N LYS A 433 24.00 -10.58 17.17
CA LYS A 433 24.03 -10.18 18.61
C LYS A 433 22.71 -9.66 19.18
N ILE A 434 21.70 -9.34 18.38
CA ILE A 434 20.40 -8.83 18.87
C ILE A 434 19.44 -9.99 19.14
N LYS A 435 19.77 -10.84 20.12
CA LYS A 435 18.89 -11.94 20.53
C LYS A 435 17.90 -11.57 21.66
N ASN A 436 18.06 -10.41 22.31
CA ASN A 436 17.33 -10.12 23.55
C ASN A 436 16.59 -8.76 23.56
N ASP A 437 15.72 -8.50 22.58
CA ASP A 437 14.80 -7.36 22.62
C ASP A 437 13.47 -7.74 23.30
N LYS A 438 13.52 -7.85 24.63
CA LYS A 438 12.36 -8.20 25.47
C LYS A 438 11.18 -7.24 25.26
N LEU A 439 11.44 -5.96 25.00
CA LEU A 439 10.39 -4.95 24.85
C LEU A 439 9.61 -5.17 23.54
N ASN A 440 10.30 -5.30 22.41
CA ASN A 440 9.63 -5.65 21.15
C ASN A 440 8.93 -7.01 21.23
N PHE A 441 9.52 -8.01 21.91
CA PHE A 441 8.89 -9.31 22.11
C PHE A 441 7.53 -9.20 22.82
N LEU A 442 7.48 -8.48 23.95
CA LEU A 442 6.25 -8.26 24.71
C LEU A 442 5.22 -7.44 23.90
N PHE A 443 5.69 -6.42 23.17
CA PHE A 443 4.83 -5.62 22.31
C PHE A 443 4.20 -6.46 21.19
N LYS A 444 5.00 -7.26 20.47
CA LYS A 444 4.52 -8.19 19.43
C LYS A 444 3.50 -9.20 19.97
N LYS A 445 3.74 -9.75 21.17
CA LYS A 445 2.77 -10.64 21.85
C LYS A 445 1.44 -9.93 22.10
N THR A 446 1.47 -8.64 22.45
CA THR A 446 0.26 -7.82 22.62
C THR A 446 -0.46 -7.57 21.30
N MET A 447 0.27 -7.24 20.23
CA MET A 447 -0.31 -7.01 18.90
C MET A 447 -0.95 -8.27 18.31
N ASN A 448 -0.37 -9.45 18.55
CA ASN A 448 -0.98 -10.71 18.12
C ASN A 448 -2.34 -10.97 18.77
N LYS A 449 -2.62 -10.42 19.96
CA LYS A 449 -3.95 -10.53 20.59
C LYS A 449 -5.01 -9.68 19.89
N THR A 450 -4.62 -8.61 19.21
CA THR A 450 -5.55 -7.68 18.53
C THR A 450 -5.76 -8.00 17.05
N MET A 451 -5.13 -9.06 16.53
CA MET A 451 -5.19 -9.45 15.11
C MET A 451 -6.62 -9.69 14.57
N LYS A 452 -7.54 -10.18 15.42
CA LYS A 452 -8.93 -10.50 15.04
C LYS A 452 -9.70 -9.27 14.54
N ASN A 453 -9.24 -8.06 14.85
CA ASN A 453 -9.81 -6.82 14.34
C ASN A 453 -9.55 -6.59 12.85
N TYR A 454 -8.54 -7.27 12.28
CA TYR A 454 -8.03 -7.01 10.94
C TYR A 454 -8.10 -8.23 10.01
N SER A 455 -8.17 -9.44 10.55
CA SER A 455 -8.27 -10.67 9.77
C SER A 455 -8.96 -11.78 10.53
N ASN A 456 -9.64 -12.67 9.79
CA ASN A 456 -10.09 -13.96 10.29
C ASN A 456 -8.99 -15.02 10.24
N LEU A 457 -7.91 -14.76 9.50
CA LEU A 457 -6.72 -15.60 9.46
C LEU A 457 -5.69 -15.13 10.51
N LYS A 458 -4.89 -16.07 11.01
CA LYS A 458 -3.83 -15.78 11.98
C LYS A 458 -2.79 -14.83 11.39
N LEU A 459 -2.55 -13.71 12.07
CA LEU A 459 -1.44 -12.79 11.79
C LEU A 459 -0.31 -13.04 12.79
N ASN A 460 0.92 -12.69 12.41
CA ASN A 460 2.02 -12.61 13.37
C ASN A 460 2.76 -11.30 13.16
N ALA A 461 2.97 -10.57 14.23
CA ALA A 461 3.73 -9.33 14.26
C ALA A 461 5.22 -9.60 13.97
N LEU A 462 5.69 -9.21 12.79
CA LEU A 462 7.06 -9.46 12.32
C LEU A 462 7.99 -8.27 12.54
N THR A 463 7.56 -7.07 12.16
CA THR A 463 8.36 -5.84 12.23
C THR A 463 8.67 -5.41 13.67
N LYS A 464 9.76 -4.65 13.83
CA LYS A 464 10.12 -4.02 15.10
C LYS A 464 9.59 -2.59 15.16
N ILE A 465 9.43 -2.07 16.38
CA ILE A 465 9.28 -0.63 16.65
C ILE A 465 10.59 -0.18 17.31
N PRO A 466 11.19 0.95 16.92
CA PRO A 466 12.41 1.46 17.54
C PRO A 466 12.30 1.48 19.07
N LYS A 467 13.29 0.93 19.77
CA LYS A 467 13.28 0.67 21.21
C LYS A 467 13.06 1.96 22.00
N ASN A 468 13.73 3.05 21.64
CA ASN A 468 13.58 4.33 22.32
C ASN A 468 12.16 4.87 22.15
N PHE A 469 11.60 4.84 20.93
CA PHE A 469 10.21 5.22 20.72
C PHE A 469 9.25 4.34 21.53
N LEU A 470 9.48 3.03 21.53
CA LEU A 470 8.63 2.07 22.22
C LEU A 470 8.62 2.29 23.74
N LYS A 471 9.77 2.57 24.36
CA LYS A 471 9.90 2.87 25.80
C LYS A 471 9.06 4.07 26.23
N HIS A 472 9.04 5.14 25.44
CA HIS A 472 8.36 6.39 25.80
C HIS A 472 6.85 6.38 25.50
N ASN A 473 6.33 5.37 24.79
CA ASN A 473 4.96 5.39 24.26
C ASN A 473 4.10 4.18 24.66
N ILE A 474 4.58 3.19 25.44
CA ILE A 474 3.79 2.01 25.85
C ILE A 474 2.69 2.31 26.86
#